data_AF-A0A2H0Y031-F1
#
_entry.id   AF-A0A2H0Y031-F1
#
_cell.length_a   1.000
_cell.length_b   1.000
_cell.length_c   1.000
_cell.angle_alpha   90.00
_cell.angle_beta   90.00
_cell.angle_gamma   90.00
#
_symmetry.space_group_name_H-M   'P 1'
#
loop_
_entity.id
_entity.type
_entity.pdbx_description
1 polymer ?
#
loop_
_entity_poly.entity_id
_entity_poly.type
_entity_poly.pdbx_seq_one_letter_code
_entity_poly.pdbx_strand_id
1 'polypeptide(L)'
;IIDDFGLNSLSDTDRKDFLEIIEDRYTVGCTIITSQLPIKEWHAYIGDPTIADAICDRLFHVSHKFEMKGGSMRKKQKNID
;
A
#
# COMPACT_ATOMS: atom_id res chain seq x y z
N ILE A 1 -6.96 -8.02 2.17
CA ILE A 1 -7.10 -6.59 1.81
C ILE A 1 -6.31 -5.84 2.85
N ILE A 2 -5.47 -4.89 2.46
CA ILE A 2 -4.69 -4.04 3.35
C ILE A 2 -5.20 -2.62 3.13
N ASP A 3 -5.81 -2.05 4.15
CA ASP A 3 -6.43 -0.74 4.06
C ASP A 3 -5.51 0.32 4.68
N ASP A 4 -5.58 1.55 4.18
CA ASP A 4 -4.90 2.71 4.76
C ASP A 4 -3.36 2.57 4.88
N PHE A 5 -2.73 1.88 3.92
CA PHE A 5 -1.27 1.77 3.85
C PHE A 5 -0.62 3.15 3.70
N GLY A 6 0.43 3.45 4.46
CA GLY A 6 1.08 4.76 4.39
C GLY A 6 0.65 5.79 5.43
N LEU A 7 -0.34 5.51 6.29
CA LEU A 7 -0.81 6.50 7.27
C LEU A 7 0.18 6.76 8.41
N ASN A 8 0.84 5.73 8.93
CA ASN A 8 1.80 5.83 10.04
C ASN A 8 3.17 5.32 9.60
N SER A 9 4.25 5.78 10.22
CA SER A 9 5.58 5.21 9.98
C SER A 9 5.63 3.74 10.40
N LEU A 10 6.27 2.90 9.60
CA LEU A 10 6.53 1.50 9.95
C LEU A 10 7.75 1.40 10.87
N SER A 11 7.64 0.61 11.94
CA SER A 11 8.80 0.14 12.70
C SER A 11 9.56 -0.93 11.91
N ASP A 12 10.77 -1.29 12.36
CA ASP A 12 11.55 -2.37 11.72
C ASP A 12 10.82 -3.72 11.76
N THR A 13 10.05 -3.97 12.82
CA THR A 13 9.22 -5.18 12.92
C THR A 13 8.08 -5.12 11.91
N ASP A 14 7.35 -4.00 11.84
CA ASP A 14 6.23 -3.86 10.90
C ASP A 14 6.66 -4.06 9.44
N ARG A 15 7.86 -3.61 9.07
CA ARG A 15 8.42 -3.80 7.72
C ARG A 15 8.69 -5.27 7.41
N LYS A 16 9.25 -6.01 8.37
CA LYS A 16 9.58 -7.44 8.21
C LYS A 16 8.31 -8.28 8.16
N ASP A 17 7.38 -8.02 9.07
CA ASP A 17 6.08 -8.69 9.10
C ASP A 17 5.31 -8.41 7.79
N PHE A 18 5.37 -7.17 7.29
CA PHE A 18 4.75 -6.83 6.02
C PHE A 18 5.40 -7.58 4.85
N LEU A 19 6.72 -7.70 4.80
CA LEU A 19 7.40 -8.51 3.79
C LEU A 19 6.96 -9.98 3.84
N GLU A 20 6.91 -10.58 5.03
CA GLU A 20 6.46 -11.97 5.21
C GLU A 20 5.04 -12.17 4.65
N ILE A 21 4.11 -11.28 5.00
CA ILE A 21 2.73 -11.33 4.47
C ILE A 21 2.70 -11.19 2.95
N ILE A 22 3.50 -10.28 2.37
CA ILE A 22 3.53 -10.09 0.92
C ILE A 22 4.15 -11.30 0.21
N GLU A 23 5.18 -11.90 0.80
CA GLU A 23 5.84 -13.11 0.30
C GLU A 23 4.91 -14.32 0.29
N ASP A 24 4.21 -14.59 1.39
CA ASP A 24 3.26 -15.69 1.50
C ASP A 24 2.09 -15.59 0.49
N ARG A 25 1.71 -14.35 0.13
CA ARG A 25 0.61 -14.09 -0.80
C ARG A 25 1.06 -14.02 -2.25
N TYR A 26 2.36 -13.82 -2.50
CA TYR A 26 2.89 -13.61 -3.83
C TYR A 26 2.59 -14.81 -4.73
N THR A 27 1.92 -14.58 -5.85
CA THR A 27 1.46 -15.59 -6.83
C THR A 27 0.49 -16.66 -6.31
N VAL A 28 0.05 -16.58 -5.05
CA VAL A 28 -0.90 -17.54 -4.45
C VAL A 28 -2.33 -16.98 -4.45
N GLY A 29 -2.51 -15.67 -4.34
CA GLY A 29 -3.85 -15.05 -4.38
C GLY A 29 -3.83 -13.54 -4.57
N CYS A 30 -5.00 -12.95 -4.83
CA CYS A 30 -5.11 -11.50 -5.03
C CYS A 30 -4.90 -10.72 -3.74
N THR A 31 -4.09 -9.65 -3.80
CA THR A 31 -3.89 -8.71 -2.70
C THR A 31 -4.33 -7.32 -3.16
N ILE A 32 -5.31 -6.76 -2.46
CA ILE A 32 -5.77 -5.38 -2.67
C ILE A 32 -5.20 -4.53 -1.56
N ILE A 33 -4.54 -3.43 -1.93
CA ILE A 33 -3.96 -2.46 -1.01
C ILE A 33 -4.53 -1.08 -1.35
N THR A 34 -5.01 -0.36 -0.34
CA THR A 34 -5.41 1.05 -0.47
C THR A 34 -4.37 1.93 0.22
N SER A 35 -4.11 3.10 -0.34
CA SER A 35 -3.14 4.04 0.22
C SER A 35 -3.49 5.46 -0.19
N GLN A 36 -3.23 6.39 0.72
CA GLN A 36 -3.24 7.82 0.42
C GLN A 36 -1.91 8.30 -0.17
N LEU A 37 -0.85 7.48 -0.07
CA LEU A 37 0.45 7.77 -0.66
C LEU A 37 0.45 7.39 -2.14
N PRO A 38 0.96 8.26 -3.03
CA PRO A 38 1.26 7.89 -4.41
C PRO A 38 2.17 6.66 -4.45
N ILE A 39 1.92 5.75 -5.40
CA ILE A 39 2.67 4.47 -5.51
C ILE A 39 4.19 4.69 -5.59
N LYS A 40 4.63 5.77 -6.26
CA LYS A 40 6.04 6.14 -6.39
C LYS A 40 6.73 6.43 -5.04
N GLU A 41 5.96 6.70 -3.98
CA GLU A 41 6.47 7.03 -2.64
C GLU A 41 6.54 5.82 -1.73
N TRP A 42 5.99 4.66 -2.14
CA TRP A 42 5.90 3.47 -1.28
C TRP A 42 7.27 2.93 -0.89
N HIS A 43 8.22 2.92 -1.83
CA HIS A 43 9.59 2.47 -1.57
C HIS A 43 10.26 3.31 -0.46
N ALA A 44 10.18 4.64 -0.61
CA ALA A 44 10.71 5.58 0.38
C ALA A 44 9.97 5.50 1.73
N TYR A 45 8.66 5.27 1.72
CA TYR A 45 7.87 5.08 2.94
C TYR A 45 8.23 3.80 3.70
N ILE A 46 8.46 2.69 2.98
CA ILE A 46 8.97 1.46 3.59
C ILE A 46 10.37 1.71 4.17
N GLY A 47 11.20 2.48 3.49
CA GLY A 47 12.42 3.07 4.04
C GLY A 47 13.66 2.19 3.92
N ASP A 48 13.67 0.97 4.51
CA ASP A 48 14.79 0.04 4.35
C ASP A 48 14.91 -0.37 2.88
N PRO A 49 15.99 -0.01 2.15
CA PRO A 49 16.05 -0.20 0.71
C PRO A 49 15.91 -1.67 0.29
N THR A 50 16.47 -2.58 1.08
CA THR A 50 16.48 -4.02 0.77
C THR A 50 15.07 -4.61 0.92
N ILE A 51 14.41 -4.29 2.03
CA ILE A 51 13.03 -4.73 2.29
C ILE A 51 12.06 -4.04 1.32
N ALA A 52 12.25 -2.74 1.08
CA ALA A 52 11.44 -1.96 0.15
C ALA A 52 11.50 -2.53 -1.26
N ASP A 53 12.69 -2.85 -1.78
CA ASP A 53 12.86 -3.52 -3.07
C ASP A 53 12.12 -4.85 -3.08
N ALA A 54 12.34 -5.71 -2.08
CA ALA A 54 11.72 -7.03 -2.00
C ALA A 54 10.18 -6.99 -1.97
N ILE A 55 9.60 -6.03 -1.25
CA ILE A 55 8.15 -5.80 -1.17
C ILE A 55 7.62 -5.24 -2.48
N CYS A 56 8.24 -4.17 -3.01
CA CYS A 56 7.80 -3.51 -4.23
C CYS A 56 7.88 -4.45 -5.43
N ASP A 57 8.92 -5.28 -5.54
CA ASP A 57 9.06 -6.27 -6.59
C ASP A 57 7.89 -7.25 -6.58
N ARG A 58 7.58 -7.84 -5.41
CA ARG A 58 6.47 -8.81 -5.27
C ARG A 58 5.10 -8.16 -5.54
N LEU A 59 4.88 -6.95 -5.03
CA LEU A 59 3.62 -6.24 -5.23
C LEU A 59 3.42 -5.82 -6.68
N PHE A 60 4.46 -5.31 -7.34
CA PHE A 60 4.32 -4.68 -8.65
C PHE A 60 4.56 -5.61 -9.83
N HIS A 61 5.19 -6.77 -9.63
CA HIS A 61 5.42 -7.74 -10.70
C HIS A 61 4.13 -8.14 -11.44
N VAL A 62 3.04 -8.38 -10.70
CA VAL A 62 1.72 -8.66 -11.28
C VAL A 62 0.67 -7.82 -10.58
N SER A 63 0.49 -6.57 -11.05
CA SER A 63 -0.44 -5.61 -10.44
C SER A 63 -1.23 -4.79 -11.43
N HIS A 64 -2.44 -4.41 -11.00
CA HIS A 64 -3.17 -3.28 -11.56
C HIS A 64 -3.03 -2.09 -10.61
N LYS A 65 -2.61 -0.95 -11.15
CA LYS A 65 -2.36 0.28 -10.39
C LYS A 65 -3.45 1.28 -10.70
N PHE A 66 -4.16 1.75 -9.67
CA PHE A 66 -5.23 2.73 -9.81
C PHE A 66 -4.87 4.00 -9.04
N GLU A 67 -4.62 5.08 -9.76
CA GLU A 67 -4.50 6.41 -9.15
C GLU A 67 -5.87 7.08 -9.13
N MET A 68 -6.49 7.12 -7.95
CA MET A 68 -7.78 7.76 -7.77
C MET A 68 -7.61 9.27 -7.60
N LYS A 69 -8.46 10.03 -8.29
CA LYS A 69 -8.53 11.49 -8.20
C LYS A 69 -9.91 11.92 -7.75
N GLY A 70 -9.99 13.05 -7.06
CA GLY A 70 -11.25 13.64 -6.62
C GLY A 70 -11.23 14.05 -5.15
N GLY A 71 -12.28 14.78 -4.74
CA GLY A 71 -12.48 15.18 -3.36
C GLY A 71 -13.07 14.07 -2.51
N SER A 72 -12.98 14.22 -1.18
CA SER A 72 -13.59 13.28 -0.24
C SER A 72 -15.10 13.15 -0.46
N MET A 73 -15.57 11.92 -0.70
CA MET A 73 -16.99 11.61 -0.79
C MET A 73 -17.72 11.89 0.53
N ARG A 74 -17.02 11.84 1.67
CA ARG A 74 -17.58 12.19 3.00
C ARG A 74 -18.07 13.64 3.05
N LYS A 75 -17.42 14.56 2.31
CA LYS A 75 -17.87 15.97 2.20
C LYS A 75 -19.12 16.11 1.33
N LYS A 76 -19.24 15.29 0.28
CA LYS A 76 -20.38 15.32 -0.65
C LYS A 76 -21.68 14.91 0.03
N GLN A 77 -21.62 13.99 0.99
CA GLN A 77 -22.75 13.55 1.79
C GLN A 77 -23.27 14.62 2.78
N LYS A 78 -22.38 15.50 3.27
CA LYS A 78 -22.76 16.62 4.17
C LYS A 78 -23.50 17.76 3.48
N ASN A 79 -23.46 17.83 2.14
CA ASN A 79 -24.16 18.85 1.36
C ASN A 79 -25.51 18.34 0.82
N ILE A 80 -26.00 17.20 1.35
CA ILE A 80 -27.34 16.69 1.11
C ILE A 80 -28.17 17.03 2.35
N ASP A 81 -28.45 18.32 2.51
CA ASP A 81 -29.47 18.90 3.38
C ASP A 81 -30.35 19.81 2.50
#